data_AF-A0A958CIW4-F1
#
_entry.id   AF-A0A958CIW4-F1
#
_cell.length_a   1.000
_cell.length_b   1.000
_cell.length_c   1.000
_cell.angle_alpha   90.00
_cell.angle_beta   90.00
_cell.angle_gamma   90.00
#
_symmetry.space_group_name_H-M   'P 1'
#
loop_
_entity.id
_entity.type
_entity.pdbx_description
1 polymer ?
#
loop_
_entity_poly.entity_id
_entity_poly.type
_entity_poly.pdbx_seq_one_letter_code
_entity_poly.pdbx_strand_id
1 'polypeptide(L)'
;LLDPATGQPVFHEIHRGRDLYHGPALADAPDVVGVKTSSYHVVTADWQGGDEIVVPLGGALHFASDQSGQHELAGILMAAGPDVPRGQPVTGANLVDMAATILYAMDEPIPASMDSRLIDGVFAADALLKRPAQFVDEEAMRTRQSSDVSYNADEEARLEEHLASLGYLD
;
A
#
# COMPACT_ATOMS: atom_id res chain seq x y z
N LEU A 1 -14.25 -10.94 -20.67
CA LEU A 1 -14.81 -12.19 -20.12
C LEU A 1 -16.15 -11.85 -19.48
N LEU A 2 -17.23 -12.49 -19.92
CA LEU A 2 -18.55 -12.36 -19.31
C LEU A 2 -18.85 -13.65 -18.54
N ASP A 3 -19.46 -13.51 -17.37
CA ASP A 3 -19.99 -14.64 -16.62
C ASP A 3 -21.22 -15.19 -17.35
N PRO A 4 -21.23 -16.47 -17.75
CA PRO A 4 -22.33 -17.06 -18.52
C PRO A 4 -23.66 -17.14 -17.73
N ALA A 5 -23.61 -17.17 -16.39
CA ALA A 5 -24.81 -17.26 -15.57
C ALA A 5 -25.50 -15.91 -15.38
N THR A 6 -24.72 -14.82 -15.32
CA THR A 6 -25.22 -13.47 -14.99
C THR A 6 -25.15 -12.47 -16.15
N GLY A 7 -24.37 -12.78 -17.18
CA GLY A 7 -24.05 -11.86 -18.28
C GLY A 7 -23.15 -10.68 -17.88
N GLN A 8 -22.68 -10.63 -16.62
CA GLN A 8 -21.89 -9.51 -16.11
C GLN A 8 -20.40 -9.65 -16.46
N PRO A 9 -19.66 -8.54 -16.60
CA PRO A 9 -18.23 -8.59 -16.80
C PRO A 9 -17.49 -9.02 -15.52
N VAL A 10 -16.62 -10.02 -15.65
CA VAL A 10 -15.72 -10.45 -14.56
C VAL A 10 -14.69 -9.37 -14.22
N PHE A 11 -14.21 -8.65 -15.23
CA PHE A 11 -13.33 -7.49 -15.11
C PHE A 11 -14.07 -6.27 -15.63
N HIS A 12 -14.26 -5.25 -14.78
CA HIS A 12 -14.93 -4.02 -15.17
C HIS A 12 -13.97 -3.02 -15.83
N GLU A 13 -12.66 -3.15 -15.58
CA GLU A 13 -11.61 -2.37 -16.24
C GLU A 13 -10.48 -3.28 -16.72
N ILE A 14 -9.89 -2.91 -17.86
CA ILE A 14 -8.69 -3.53 -18.41
C ILE A 14 -7.76 -2.43 -18.87
N HIS A 15 -6.55 -2.42 -18.32
CA HIS A 15 -5.53 -1.41 -18.57
C HIS A 15 -4.30 -2.04 -19.19
N ARG A 16 -3.52 -1.25 -19.92
CA ARG A 16 -2.13 -1.63 -20.22
C ARG A 16 -1.29 -1.30 -18.99
N GLY A 17 -0.35 -2.16 -18.61
CA GLY A 17 0.49 -1.86 -17.44
C GLY A 17 1.26 -0.55 -17.59
N ARG A 18 1.73 -0.24 -18.79
CA ARG A 18 2.41 1.04 -19.08
C ARG A 18 1.57 2.30 -18.90
N ASP A 19 0.24 2.17 -18.82
CA ASP A 19 -0.66 3.29 -18.58
C ASP A 19 -0.87 3.50 -17.06
N LEU A 20 -0.52 2.51 -16.23
CA LEU A 20 -0.66 2.53 -14.76
C LEU A 20 0.68 2.71 -14.03
N TYR A 21 1.71 2.00 -14.49
CA TYR A 21 3.02 1.95 -13.84
C TYR A 21 4.00 2.91 -14.54
N HIS A 22 4.98 3.36 -13.78
CA HIS A 22 6.05 4.23 -14.26
C HIS A 22 7.34 3.97 -13.47
N GLY A 23 8.42 4.63 -13.87
CA GLY A 23 9.71 4.53 -13.19
C GLY A 23 10.63 3.41 -13.73
N PRO A 24 11.77 3.16 -13.08
CA PRO A 24 12.82 2.29 -13.60
C PRO A 24 12.41 0.84 -13.80
N ALA A 25 11.46 0.34 -12.99
CA ALA A 25 10.97 -1.04 -13.05
C ALA A 25 9.83 -1.24 -14.07
N LEU A 26 9.51 -0.23 -14.89
CA LEU A 26 8.42 -0.31 -15.87
C LEU A 26 8.56 -1.48 -16.85
N ALA A 27 9.80 -1.90 -17.15
CA ALA A 27 10.07 -3.03 -18.02
C ALA A 27 9.58 -4.38 -17.44
N ASP A 28 9.46 -4.47 -16.11
CA ASP A 28 8.98 -5.67 -15.41
C ASP A 28 7.47 -5.61 -15.13
N ALA A 29 6.82 -4.51 -15.50
CA ALA A 29 5.38 -4.35 -15.31
C ALA A 29 4.59 -5.32 -16.22
N PRO A 30 3.40 -5.78 -15.79
CA PRO A 30 2.58 -6.66 -16.62
C PRO A 30 2.08 -5.94 -17.88
N ASP A 31 1.96 -6.66 -19.00
CA ASP A 31 1.41 -6.09 -20.24
C ASP A 31 -0.04 -5.61 -20.09
N VAL A 32 -0.83 -6.35 -19.30
CA VAL A 32 -2.26 -6.14 -19.10
C VAL A 32 -2.60 -6.28 -17.62
N VAL A 33 -3.38 -5.33 -17.09
CA VAL A 33 -3.92 -5.36 -15.74
C VAL A 33 -5.45 -5.37 -15.82
N GLY A 34 -6.07 -6.40 -15.26
CA GLY A 34 -7.53 -6.49 -15.15
C GLY A 34 -8.01 -6.14 -13.75
N VAL A 35 -8.94 -5.20 -13.63
CA VAL A 35 -9.60 -4.90 -12.35
C VAL A 35 -10.89 -5.72 -12.27
N LYS A 36 -10.90 -6.71 -11.37
CA LYS A 36 -12.04 -7.59 -11.16
C LYS A 36 -13.24 -6.81 -10.60
N THR A 37 -14.45 -7.18 -11.00
CA THR A 37 -15.65 -6.77 -10.26
C THR A 37 -15.63 -7.46 -8.88
N SER A 38 -15.93 -6.74 -7.80
CA SER A 38 -15.75 -7.22 -6.41
C SER A 38 -16.53 -8.50 -6.06
N SER A 39 -17.52 -8.89 -6.88
CA SER A 39 -18.24 -10.17 -6.74
C SER A 39 -17.45 -11.39 -7.20
N TYR A 40 -16.30 -11.21 -7.84
CA TYR A 40 -15.45 -12.30 -8.34
C TYR A 40 -14.13 -12.39 -7.59
N HIS A 41 -13.58 -13.60 -7.53
CA HIS A 41 -12.29 -13.92 -6.96
C HIS A 41 -11.44 -14.69 -7.97
N VAL A 42 -10.13 -14.45 -7.99
CA VAL A 42 -9.18 -15.18 -8.84
C VAL A 42 -8.47 -16.21 -8.00
N VAL A 43 -8.61 -17.49 -8.34
CA VAL A 43 -7.97 -18.59 -7.62
C VAL A 43 -6.75 -19.05 -8.40
N THR A 44 -5.60 -19.18 -7.72
CA THR A 44 -4.32 -19.54 -8.36
C THR A 44 -3.80 -20.94 -7.99
N ALA A 45 -4.31 -21.57 -6.93
CA ALA A 45 -3.68 -22.79 -6.39
C ALA A 45 -4.56 -24.06 -6.35
N ASP A 46 -5.89 -23.97 -6.39
CA ASP A 46 -6.75 -25.12 -6.01
C ASP A 46 -7.90 -25.40 -6.99
N TRP A 47 -7.68 -25.19 -8.29
CA TRP A 47 -8.71 -25.40 -9.30
C TRP A 47 -8.94 -26.89 -9.60
N GLN A 48 -10.12 -27.42 -9.26
CA GLN A 48 -10.57 -28.76 -9.65
C GLN A 48 -11.79 -28.75 -10.60
N GLY A 49 -12.23 -27.57 -11.04
CA GLY A 49 -13.48 -27.36 -11.78
C GLY A 49 -13.48 -27.74 -13.27
N GLY A 50 -12.51 -28.52 -13.74
CA GLY A 50 -12.41 -28.88 -15.18
C GLY A 50 -12.06 -27.68 -16.07
N ASP A 51 -12.62 -27.63 -17.28
CA ASP A 51 -12.31 -26.59 -18.30
C ASP A 51 -13.10 -25.28 -18.12
N GLU A 52 -13.94 -25.17 -17.08
CA GLU A 52 -14.71 -23.96 -16.83
C GLU A 52 -13.80 -22.81 -16.36
N ILE A 53 -14.12 -21.57 -16.73
CA ILE A 53 -13.31 -20.39 -16.38
C ILE A 53 -13.93 -19.61 -15.20
N VAL A 54 -15.25 -19.70 -15.02
CA VAL A 54 -16.02 -19.01 -13.99
C VAL A 54 -16.95 -20.02 -13.34
N VAL A 55 -16.81 -20.23 -12.03
CA VAL A 55 -17.66 -21.15 -11.25
C VAL A 55 -18.17 -20.49 -9.98
N PRO A 56 -19.35 -20.88 -9.48
CA PRO A 56 -19.85 -20.43 -8.19
C PRO A 56 -18.91 -20.82 -7.04
N LEU A 57 -18.68 -19.87 -6.11
CA LEU A 57 -17.93 -20.11 -4.88
C LEU A 57 -18.64 -21.17 -4.01
N GLY A 58 -17.86 -22.07 -3.41
CA GLY A 58 -18.37 -23.14 -2.53
C GLY A 58 -18.70 -24.46 -3.23
N GLY A 59 -18.69 -24.53 -4.56
CA GLY A 59 -18.92 -25.77 -5.32
C GLY A 59 -17.66 -26.61 -5.59
N ALA A 60 -16.46 -26.02 -5.60
CA ALA A 60 -15.27 -26.65 -6.18
C ALA A 60 -13.91 -26.26 -5.54
N LEU A 61 -13.90 -25.53 -4.41
CA LEU A 61 -12.66 -25.02 -3.79
C LEU A 61 -12.47 -25.60 -2.39
N HIS A 62 -11.46 -26.46 -2.21
CA HIS A 62 -11.18 -27.19 -0.96
C HIS A 62 -10.75 -26.29 0.21
N PHE A 63 -10.20 -25.10 -0.05
CA PHE A 63 -9.63 -24.22 0.98
C PHE A 63 -10.31 -22.85 1.09
N ALA A 64 -11.35 -22.58 0.30
CA ALA A 64 -12.04 -21.30 0.30
C ALA A 64 -13.26 -21.23 1.24
N SER A 65 -13.55 -22.30 2.00
CA SER A 65 -14.87 -22.46 2.63
C SER A 65 -15.20 -21.53 3.78
N ASP A 66 -14.29 -20.66 4.24
CA ASP A 66 -14.59 -19.68 5.31
C ASP A 66 -14.04 -18.27 5.05
N GLN A 67 -13.54 -17.95 3.85
CA GLN A 67 -13.08 -16.58 3.56
C GLN A 67 -14.26 -15.66 3.26
N SER A 68 -14.60 -14.81 4.23
CA SER A 68 -15.66 -13.79 4.12
C SER A 68 -15.15 -12.42 3.62
N GLY A 69 -13.86 -12.29 3.32
CA GLY A 69 -13.24 -11.05 2.87
C GLY A 69 -12.09 -11.28 1.90
N GLN A 70 -11.87 -10.28 1.02
CA GLN A 70 -10.80 -10.24 0.03
C GLN A 70 -10.22 -8.83 -0.05
N HIS A 71 -9.03 -8.70 -0.63
CA HIS A 71 -8.44 -7.38 -0.88
C HIS A 71 -9.30 -6.58 -1.87
N GLU A 72 -9.61 -5.34 -1.51
CA GLU A 72 -10.33 -4.36 -2.33
C GLU A 72 -9.51 -3.07 -2.45
N LEU A 73 -9.73 -2.33 -3.54
CA LEU A 73 -8.99 -1.08 -3.81
C LEU A 73 -9.36 0.03 -2.83
N ALA A 74 -10.62 0.05 -2.37
CA ALA A 74 -11.08 1.05 -1.41
C ALA A 74 -10.71 0.64 0.01
N GLY A 75 -9.92 1.48 0.68
CA GLY A 75 -9.57 1.34 2.09
C GLY A 75 -10.38 2.26 3.01
N ILE A 76 -10.09 2.18 4.31
CA ILE A 76 -10.63 3.07 5.34
C ILE A 76 -9.46 3.86 5.93
N LEU A 77 -9.56 5.20 5.90
CA LEU A 77 -8.62 6.10 6.57
C LEU A 77 -9.27 6.68 7.83
N MET A 78 -8.55 6.61 8.94
CA MET A 78 -8.91 7.27 10.20
C MET A 78 -7.68 7.95 10.78
N ALA A 79 -7.84 9.21 11.19
CA ALA A 79 -6.78 9.99 11.83
C ALA A 79 -7.34 10.65 13.10
N ALA A 80 -6.51 10.71 14.13
CA ALA A 80 -6.83 11.38 15.38
C ALA A 80 -5.56 11.92 16.02
N GLY A 81 -5.60 13.16 16.49
CA GLY A 81 -4.44 13.82 17.09
C GLY A 81 -4.74 15.30 17.38
N PRO A 82 -3.80 16.02 18.02
CA PRO A 82 -3.96 17.44 18.36
C PRO A 82 -4.12 18.33 17.11
N ASP A 83 -3.45 17.97 16.01
CA ASP A 83 -3.46 18.73 14.76
C ASP A 83 -4.48 18.20 13.73
N VAL A 84 -5.31 17.22 14.11
CA VAL A 84 -6.30 16.58 13.22
C VAL A 84 -7.70 17.13 13.52
N PRO A 85 -8.34 17.83 12.56
CA PRO A 85 -9.68 18.38 12.76
C PRO A 85 -10.72 17.26 12.89
N ARG A 86 -11.65 17.42 13.85
CA ARG A 86 -12.72 16.44 14.09
C ARG A 86 -13.83 16.55 13.06
N GLY A 87 -14.32 15.39 12.59
CA GLY A 87 -15.50 15.32 11.73
C GLY A 87 -15.29 15.87 10.32
N GLN A 88 -14.04 16.12 9.93
CA GLN A 88 -13.70 16.59 8.59
C GLN A 88 -13.52 15.39 7.65
N PRO A 89 -14.25 15.32 6.53
CA PRO A 89 -14.04 14.27 5.54
C PRO A 89 -12.72 14.50 4.81
N VAL A 90 -11.99 13.40 4.59
CA VAL A 90 -10.79 13.35 3.75
C VAL A 90 -11.16 12.64 2.45
N THR A 91 -10.76 13.21 1.31
CA THR A 91 -11.09 12.68 -0.02
C THR A 91 -9.84 12.58 -0.88
N GLY A 92 -9.77 11.56 -1.75
CA GLY A 92 -8.65 11.41 -2.69
C GLY A 92 -7.33 10.99 -2.04
N ALA A 93 -7.39 10.37 -0.86
CA ALA A 93 -6.23 9.78 -0.22
C ALA A 93 -5.80 8.50 -0.96
N ASN A 94 -4.49 8.34 -1.18
CA ASN A 94 -3.91 7.11 -1.70
C ASN A 94 -3.12 6.42 -0.60
N LEU A 95 -3.04 5.08 -0.66
CA LEU A 95 -2.25 4.30 0.29
C LEU A 95 -0.78 4.74 0.32
N VAL A 96 -0.21 5.09 -0.83
CA VAL A 96 1.18 5.56 -0.94
C VAL A 96 1.43 6.87 -0.18
N ASP A 97 0.41 7.73 -0.04
CA ASP A 97 0.49 9.01 0.66
C ASP A 97 0.56 8.85 2.19
N MET A 98 0.29 7.63 2.70
CA MET A 98 0.36 7.34 4.13
C MET A 98 1.77 7.54 4.69
N ALA A 99 2.80 7.18 3.93
CA ALA A 99 4.18 7.25 4.42
C ALA A 99 4.59 8.70 4.77
N ALA A 100 4.47 9.63 3.82
CA ALA A 100 4.73 11.05 4.08
C ALA A 100 3.83 11.62 5.18
N THR A 101 2.55 11.22 5.22
CA THR A 101 1.59 11.68 6.24
C THR A 101 1.97 11.20 7.65
N ILE A 102 2.44 9.96 7.79
CA ILE A 102 2.89 9.39 9.07
C ILE A 102 4.20 10.03 9.51
N LEU A 103 5.19 10.16 8.63
CA LEU A 103 6.46 10.83 8.94
C LEU A 103 6.22 12.27 9.42
N TYR A 104 5.36 13.01 8.70
CA TYR A 104 4.94 14.34 9.15
C TYR A 104 4.27 14.31 10.53
N ALA A 105 3.39 13.34 10.80
CA ALA A 105 2.74 13.21 12.11
C ALA A 105 3.74 12.95 13.25
N MET A 106 4.85 12.27 12.94
CA MET A 106 5.94 11.95 13.87
C MET A 106 6.98 13.07 14.02
N ASP A 107 6.82 14.17 13.29
CA ASP A 107 7.83 15.24 13.20
C ASP A 107 9.17 14.78 12.58
N GLU A 108 9.09 13.77 11.72
CA GLU A 108 10.23 13.25 10.98
C GLU A 108 10.34 13.90 9.60
N PRO A 109 11.56 14.06 9.06
CA PRO A 109 11.76 14.54 7.71
C PRO A 109 11.25 13.51 6.69
N ILE A 110 10.78 14.00 5.54
CA ILE A 110 10.21 13.19 4.49
C ILE A 110 11.23 13.06 3.35
N PRO A 111 11.66 11.86 2.94
CA PRO A 111 12.54 11.72 1.80
C PRO A 111 11.88 12.24 0.52
N ALA A 112 12.56 13.16 -0.16
CA ALA A 112 12.07 13.78 -1.40
C ALA A 112 12.00 12.79 -2.57
N SER A 113 12.63 11.62 -2.45
CA SER A 113 12.57 10.53 -3.43
C SER A 113 11.32 9.66 -3.30
N MET A 114 10.49 9.84 -2.27
CA MET A 114 9.22 9.09 -2.15
C MET A 114 8.16 9.62 -3.12
N ASP A 115 7.42 8.70 -3.75
CA ASP A 115 6.25 9.01 -4.59
C ASP A 115 5.00 9.40 -3.77
N SER A 116 5.20 9.92 -2.56
CA SER A 116 4.14 10.19 -1.58
C SER A 116 4.03 11.69 -1.30
N ARG A 117 2.80 12.15 -1.08
CA ARG A 117 2.51 13.51 -0.59
C ARG A 117 1.77 13.46 0.74
N LEU A 118 1.67 14.61 1.41
CA LEU A 118 0.76 14.72 2.55
C LEU A 118 -0.68 14.57 2.05
N ILE A 119 -1.49 13.77 2.76
CA ILE A 119 -2.90 13.63 2.44
C ILE A 119 -3.64 14.93 2.80
N ASP A 120 -4.24 15.54 1.78
CA ASP A 120 -4.99 16.78 1.91
C ASP A 120 -6.15 16.62 2.91
N GLY A 121 -6.26 17.57 3.85
CA GLY A 121 -7.33 17.60 4.84
C GLY A 121 -7.13 16.69 6.06
N VAL A 122 -6.03 15.94 6.17
CA VAL A 122 -5.71 15.20 7.40
C VAL A 122 -5.29 16.13 8.54
N PHE A 123 -4.50 17.17 8.25
CA PHE A 123 -4.04 18.14 9.24
C PHE A 123 -4.73 19.50 9.06
N ALA A 124 -4.92 20.21 10.18
CA ALA A 124 -5.44 21.56 10.17
C ALA A 124 -4.46 22.52 9.46
N ALA A 125 -4.99 23.48 8.70
CA ALA A 125 -4.17 24.42 7.94
C ALA A 125 -3.23 25.24 8.84
N ASP A 126 -3.65 25.59 10.06
CA ASP A 126 -2.82 26.32 11.01
C ASP A 126 -1.68 25.45 11.58
N ALA A 127 -1.89 24.13 11.73
CA ALA A 127 -0.84 23.20 12.09
C ALA A 127 0.22 23.11 11.00
N LEU A 128 -0.19 22.99 9.74
CA LEU A 128 0.73 22.98 8.58
C LEU A 128 1.51 24.30 8.43
N LEU A 129 0.91 25.44 8.79
CA LEU A 129 1.59 26.74 8.80
C LEU A 129 2.62 26.84 9.93
N LYS A 130 2.29 26.33 11.12
CA LYS A 130 3.20 26.33 12.29
C LYS A 130 4.36 25.36 12.10
N ARG A 131 4.10 24.24 11.43
CA ARG A 131 5.06 23.15 11.22
C ARG A 131 5.00 22.71 9.76
N PRO A 132 5.69 23.42 8.84
CA PRO A 132 5.73 23.02 7.44
C PRO A 132 6.39 21.65 7.26
N ALA A 133 5.84 20.83 6.37
CA ALA A 133 6.45 19.54 6.01
C ALA A 133 7.86 19.73 5.46
N GLN A 134 8.82 18.96 5.96
CA GLN A 134 10.23 19.04 5.56
C GLN A 134 10.57 17.90 4.61
N PHE A 135 10.63 18.20 3.31
CA PHE A 135 11.16 17.26 2.33
C PHE A 135 12.67 17.44 2.22
N VAL A 136 13.42 16.34 2.30
CA VAL A 136 14.88 16.35 2.28
C VAL A 136 15.41 15.30 1.31
N ASP A 137 16.57 15.57 0.70
CA ASP A 137 17.23 14.62 -0.18
C ASP A 137 17.90 13.46 0.59
N GLU A 138 18.34 12.45 -0.15
CA GLU A 138 18.97 11.26 0.43
C GLU A 138 20.30 11.56 1.13
N GLU A 139 21.06 12.57 0.67
CA GLU A 139 22.35 12.92 1.24
C GLU A 139 22.17 13.55 2.64
N ALA A 140 21.19 14.44 2.77
CA ALA A 140 20.76 15.04 4.02
C ALA A 140 20.23 13.97 5.00
N MET A 141 19.49 12.96 4.51
CA MET A 141 19.05 11.84 5.36
C MET A 141 20.21 11.02 5.90
N ARG A 142 21.17 10.65 5.05
CA ARG A 142 22.34 9.86 5.46
C ARG A 142 23.19 10.59 6.49
N THR A 143 23.35 11.90 6.31
CA THR A 143 24.11 12.73 7.27
C THR A 143 23.43 12.75 8.63
N ARG A 144 22.08 12.88 8.68
CA ARG A 144 21.31 12.83 9.93
C ARG A 144 21.38 11.48 10.64
N GLN A 145 21.26 10.38 9.89
CA GLN A 145 21.41 9.03 10.45
C GLN A 145 22.77 8.82 11.10
N SER A 146 23.84 9.34 10.48
CA SER A 146 25.19 9.22 11.01
C SER A 146 25.45 10.00 12.30
N SER A 147 24.63 11.04 12.59
CA SER A 147 24.79 11.87 13.78
C SER A 147 23.95 11.43 14.98
N ASP A 148 22.80 10.78 14.76
CA ASP A 148 21.84 10.45 15.82
C ASP A 148 21.94 9.01 16.36
N VAL A 149 22.68 8.12 15.68
CA VAL A 149 22.71 6.70 16.01
C VAL A 149 24.10 6.26 16.45
N SER A 150 24.29 6.15 17.77
CA SER A 150 25.44 5.51 18.40
C SER A 150 24.94 4.28 19.16
N TYR A 151 24.90 3.13 18.50
CA TYR A 151 24.69 1.86 19.20
C TYR A 151 25.95 1.45 19.94
N ASN A 152 25.79 0.93 21.16
CA ASN A 152 26.86 0.17 21.77
C ASN A 152 26.90 -1.25 21.19
N ALA A 153 28.00 -1.98 21.43
CA ALA A 153 28.21 -3.31 20.84
C ALA A 153 27.10 -4.32 21.18
N ASP A 154 26.48 -4.21 22.36
CA ASP A 154 25.38 -5.11 22.77
C ASP A 154 24.07 -4.77 22.04
N GLU A 155 23.82 -3.49 21.77
CA GLU A 155 22.66 -3.02 21.00
C GLU A 155 22.79 -3.40 19.52
N GLU A 156 24.00 -3.26 18.97
CA GLU A 156 24.31 -3.64 17.59
C GLU A 156 24.10 -5.15 17.39
N ALA A 157 24.61 -5.99 18.30
CA ALA A 157 24.42 -7.43 18.23
C ALA A 157 22.93 -7.85 18.30
N ARG A 158 22.12 -7.18 19.13
CA ARG A 158 20.67 -7.46 19.21
C ARG A 158 19.93 -7.01 17.96
N LEU A 159 20.33 -5.89 17.37
CA LEU A 159 19.76 -5.39 16.12
C LEU A 159 20.06 -6.36 14.98
N GLU A 160 21.31 -6.82 14.86
CA GLU A 160 21.71 -7.82 13.86
C GLU A 160 20.95 -9.13 14.03
N GLU A 161 20.84 -9.67 15.25
CA GLU A 161 20.06 -10.88 15.52
C GLU A 161 18.58 -10.70 15.10
N HIS A 162 18.00 -9.53 15.40
CA HIS A 162 16.62 -9.24 15.03
C HIS A 162 16.46 -9.13 13.51
N LEU A 163 17.35 -8.44 12.81
CA LEU A 163 17.31 -8.30 11.36
C LEU A 163 17.51 -9.65 10.65
N ALA A 164 18.41 -10.50 11.15
CA ALA A 164 18.60 -11.86 10.65
C ALA A 164 17.33 -12.71 10.86
N SER A 165 16.65 -12.59 12.01
CA SER A 165 15.39 -13.28 12.26
C SER A 165 14.26 -12.88 11.31
N LEU A 166 14.33 -11.66 10.77
CA LEU A 166 13.40 -11.12 9.79
C LEU A 166 13.83 -11.40 8.33
N GLY A 167 15.01 -12.00 8.12
CA GLY A 167 15.54 -12.31 6.78
C GLY A 167 16.14 -11.12 6.03
N TYR A 168 16.53 -10.04 6.74
CA TYR A 168 17.19 -8.88 6.13
C TYR A 168 18.72 -9.02 6.07
N LEU A 169 19.29 -10.00 6.78
CA LEU A 169 20.72 -10.32 6.78
C LEU A 169 20.89 -11.82 6.51
N ASP A 170 21.89 -12.16 5.69
CA ASP A 170 22.28 -13.54 5.32
C ASP A 170 23.33 -14.11 6.28
#